data_AF-A0A528B7M9-F1
#
_entry.id   AF-A0A528B7M9-F1
#
_cell.length_a   1.000
_cell.length_b   1.000
_cell.length_c   1.000
_cell.angle_alpha   90.00
_cell.angle_beta   90.00
_cell.angle_gamma   90.00
#
_symmetry.space_group_name_H-M   'P 1'
#
loop_
_entity.id
_entity.type
_entity.pdbx_description
1 polymer ?
#
loop_
_entity_poly.entity_id
_entity_poly.type
_entity_poly.pdbx_seq_one_letter_code
_entity_poly.pdbx_strand_id
1 'polypeptide(L)'
;GQAVAAMERAAATALPKDFGYEWTGITYQELKAGSIASIVFGLAMVFVFLILAAQYESWAMPFMVLLAVPLALFGAFVALLMRGMQIDVYSQIGFVMLIGLAAKNAILIVEFARRRREEGLSIVDAAMEAARLRLRPILMTAFAFILGVLPLMFSTGAGAASRQSIGTTVFG
;
A
#
# COMPACT_ATOMS: atom_id res chain seq x y z
N GLY A 1 13.39 -10.61 9.86
CA GLY A 1 13.96 -11.55 8.87
C GLY A 1 14.07 -12.98 9.40
N GLN A 2 14.19 -13.96 8.51
CA GLN A 2 14.32 -15.40 8.86
C GLN A 2 15.54 -15.68 9.76
N ALA A 3 16.65 -14.95 9.58
CA ALA A 3 17.85 -15.08 10.41
C ALA A 3 17.62 -14.63 11.86
N VAL A 4 16.88 -13.54 12.07
CA VAL A 4 16.49 -13.06 13.42
C VAL A 4 15.64 -14.11 14.11
N ALA A 5 14.59 -14.61 13.44
CA ALA A 5 13.72 -15.64 14.00
C ALA A 5 14.41 -16.99 14.25
N ALA A 6 15.45 -17.32 13.46
CA ALA A 6 16.28 -18.50 13.68
C ALA A 6 17.20 -18.32 14.89
N MET A 7 17.79 -17.14 15.05
CA MET A 7 18.61 -16.79 16.22
C MET A 7 17.79 -16.75 17.51
N GLU A 8 16.57 -16.21 17.49
CA GLU A 8 15.67 -16.22 18.66
C GLU A 8 15.28 -17.65 19.05
N ARG A 9 15.00 -18.51 18.06
CA ARG A 9 14.73 -19.93 18.31
C ARG A 9 15.95 -20.65 18.89
N ALA A 10 17.13 -20.43 18.32
CA ALA A 10 18.36 -21.02 18.82
C ALA A 10 18.68 -20.55 20.24
N ALA A 11 18.52 -19.25 20.51
CA ALA A 11 18.66 -18.65 21.83
C ALA A 11 17.70 -19.29 22.84
N ALA A 12 16.43 -19.45 22.48
CA ALA A 12 15.43 -20.07 23.36
C ALA A 12 15.71 -21.54 23.70
N THR A 13 16.37 -22.29 22.80
CA THR A 13 16.72 -23.70 23.05
C THR A 13 18.10 -23.91 23.69
N ALA A 14 19.05 -23.01 23.44
CA ALA A 14 20.45 -23.20 23.84
C ALA A 14 20.84 -22.40 25.09
N LEU A 15 20.14 -21.32 25.44
CA LEU A 15 20.46 -20.51 26.62
C LEU A 15 19.75 -21.03 27.88
N PRO A 16 20.44 -21.04 29.03
CA PRO A 16 19.79 -21.24 30.33
C PRO A 16 18.74 -20.16 30.59
N LYS A 17 17.70 -20.48 31.38
CA LYS A 17 16.57 -19.58 31.66
C LYS A 17 16.96 -18.26 32.33
N ASP A 18 18.16 -18.18 32.88
CA ASP A 18 18.70 -16.99 33.56
C ASP A 18 19.43 -16.02 32.61
N PHE A 19 19.57 -16.37 31.32
CA PHE A 19 20.19 -15.51 30.32
C PHE A 19 19.15 -14.83 29.43
N GLY A 20 19.22 -13.50 29.33
CA GLY A 20 18.51 -12.70 28.34
C GLY A 20 19.38 -12.40 27.12
N TYR A 21 18.75 -11.97 26.03
CA TYR A 21 19.43 -11.41 24.86
C TYR A 21 18.76 -10.09 24.47
N GLU A 22 19.55 -9.19 23.88
CA GLU A 22 19.05 -7.93 23.35
C GLU A 22 19.62 -7.71 21.95
N TRP A 23 18.78 -7.22 21.04
CA TRP A 23 19.19 -6.85 19.70
C TRP A 23 19.84 -5.46 19.72
N THR A 24 20.93 -5.26 18.97
CA THR A 24 21.60 -3.96 18.84
C THR A 24 21.78 -3.56 17.37
N GLY A 25 22.11 -2.29 17.12
CA GLY A 25 22.40 -1.79 15.77
C GLY A 25 21.20 -1.83 14.83
N ILE A 26 21.40 -2.34 13.60
CA ILE A 26 20.43 -2.29 12.51
C ILE A 26 19.20 -3.16 12.80
N THR A 27 19.39 -4.36 13.35
CA THR A 27 18.30 -5.28 13.67
C THR A 27 17.35 -4.71 14.72
N TYR A 28 17.87 -4.00 15.73
CA TYR A 28 17.05 -3.31 16.71
C TYR A 28 16.20 -2.21 16.08
N GLN A 29 16.79 -1.39 15.20
CA GLN A 29 16.07 -0.33 14.49
C GLN A 29 15.00 -0.90 13.55
N GLU A 30 15.28 -2.01 12.87
CA GLU A 30 14.32 -2.69 11.97
C GLU A 30 13.11 -3.21 12.75
N LEU A 31 13.33 -3.88 13.89
CA LEU A 31 12.24 -4.36 14.75
C LEU A 31 11.40 -3.21 15.31
N LYS A 32 12.06 -2.14 15.79
CA LYS A 32 11.38 -0.96 16.32
C LYS A 32 10.59 -0.24 15.22
N ALA A 33 11.18 -0.04 14.05
CA ALA A 33 10.53 0.61 12.91
C ALA A 33 9.33 -0.18 12.38
N GLY A 34 9.40 -1.51 12.36
CA GLY A 34 8.27 -2.36 11.98
C GLY A 34 7.02 -2.11 12.83
N SER A 35 7.18 -1.89 14.14
CA SER A 35 6.05 -1.56 15.03
C SER A 35 5.43 -0.19 14.69
N ILE A 36 6.27 0.82 14.42
CA ILE A 36 5.83 2.18 14.10
C ILE A 36 5.12 2.22 12.75
N ALA A 37 5.58 1.43 11.77
CA ALA A 37 5.00 1.37 10.45
C ALA A 37 3.52 0.95 10.46
N SER A 38 3.16 -0.01 11.32
CA SER A 38 1.76 -0.42 11.49
C SER A 38 0.87 0.70 12.02
N ILE A 39 1.39 1.50 12.96
CA ILE A 39 0.70 2.67 13.52
C ILE A 39 0.53 3.74 12.45
N VAL A 40 1.60 4.05 11.69
CA VAL A 40 1.56 5.02 10.59
C VAL A 40 0.54 4.59 9.53
N PHE A 41 0.50 3.31 9.19
CA PHE A 41 -0.45 2.76 8.22
C PHE A 41 -1.90 2.89 8.72
N GLY A 42 -2.17 2.54 9.97
CA GLY A 42 -3.49 2.71 10.59
C GLY A 42 -3.92 4.17 10.63
N LEU A 43 -3.01 5.07 11.01
CA LEU A 43 -3.26 6.50 11.05
C LEU A 43 -3.52 7.09 9.66
N ALA A 44 -2.76 6.66 8.65
CA ALA A 44 -2.97 7.06 7.25
C ALA A 44 -4.35 6.63 6.75
N MET A 45 -4.79 5.40 7.07
CA MET A 45 -6.13 4.92 6.72
C MET A 45 -7.23 5.76 7.37
N VAL A 46 -7.08 6.08 8.66
CA VAL A 46 -8.03 6.93 9.40
C VAL A 46 -8.08 8.34 8.81
N PHE A 47 -6.92 8.94 8.51
CA PHE A 47 -6.90 10.27 7.90
C PHE A 47 -7.51 10.29 6.50
N VAL A 48 -7.19 9.31 5.65
CA VAL A 48 -7.83 9.18 4.33
C VAL A 48 -9.34 9.05 4.48
N PHE A 49 -9.81 8.21 5.41
CA PHE A 49 -11.24 8.06 5.68
C PHE A 49 -11.89 9.39 6.10
N LEU A 50 -11.30 10.09 7.09
CA LEU A 50 -11.86 11.33 7.64
C LEU A 50 -11.86 12.47 6.62
N ILE A 51 -10.78 12.62 5.85
CA ILE A 51 -10.68 13.64 4.80
C ILE A 51 -11.75 13.39 3.73
N LEU A 52 -11.92 12.15 3.29
CA LEU A 52 -12.97 11.80 2.33
C LEU A 52 -14.37 11.98 2.92
N ALA A 53 -14.57 11.62 4.19
CA ALA A 53 -15.86 11.77 4.86
C ALA A 53 -16.26 13.25 4.94
N ALA A 54 -15.30 14.12 5.28
CA ALA A 54 -15.48 15.57 5.32
C ALA A 54 -15.71 16.15 3.92
N GLN A 55 -14.96 15.70 2.91
CA GLN A 55 -15.09 16.18 1.53
C GLN A 55 -16.43 15.85 0.90
N TYR A 56 -16.96 14.65 1.14
CA TYR A 56 -18.21 14.17 0.52
C TYR A 56 -19.45 14.33 1.40
N GLU A 57 -19.27 14.88 2.61
CA GLU A 57 -20.31 14.99 3.63
C GLU A 57 -21.05 13.66 3.86
N SER A 58 -20.30 12.54 3.80
CA SER A 58 -20.86 11.20 3.79
C SER A 58 -19.88 10.18 4.35
N TRP A 59 -20.36 9.31 5.23
CA TRP A 59 -19.59 8.21 5.81
C TRP A 59 -19.55 6.96 4.90
N ALA A 60 -20.50 6.83 3.98
CA ALA A 60 -20.61 5.68 3.08
C ALA A 60 -19.66 5.78 1.88
N MET A 61 -19.47 6.99 1.33
CA MET A 61 -18.60 7.22 0.17
C MET A 61 -17.13 6.84 0.42
N PRO A 62 -16.49 7.26 1.54
CA PRO A 62 -15.13 6.87 1.87
C PRO A 62 -14.98 5.36 2.03
N PHE A 63 -15.98 4.68 2.59
CA PHE A 63 -15.94 3.25 2.78
C PHE A 63 -15.87 2.50 1.44
N MET A 64 -16.69 2.91 0.45
CA MET A 64 -16.64 2.34 -0.90
C MET A 64 -15.27 2.56 -1.58
N VAL A 65 -14.65 3.71 -1.35
CA VAL A 65 -13.30 4.01 -1.86
C VAL A 65 -12.23 3.15 -1.19
N LEU A 66 -12.29 3.00 0.13
CA LEU A 66 -11.29 2.25 0.89
C LEU A 66 -11.29 0.76 0.58
N LEU A 67 -12.38 0.19 0.09
CA LEU A 67 -12.43 -1.20 -0.38
C LEU A 67 -11.46 -1.48 -1.55
N ALA A 68 -11.04 -0.45 -2.29
CA ALA A 68 -10.02 -0.60 -3.33
C ALA A 68 -8.59 -0.75 -2.77
N VAL A 69 -8.35 -0.30 -1.54
CA VAL A 69 -7.01 -0.27 -0.95
C VAL A 69 -6.45 -1.67 -0.67
N PRO A 70 -7.20 -2.63 -0.06
CA PRO A 70 -6.71 -4.00 0.11
C PRO A 70 -6.28 -4.66 -1.20
N LEU A 71 -6.96 -4.37 -2.31
CA LEU A 71 -6.61 -4.91 -3.62
C LEU A 71 -5.26 -4.35 -4.11
N ALA A 72 -5.00 -3.05 -3.91
CA ALA A 72 -3.72 -2.44 -4.27
C ALA A 72 -2.56 -2.96 -3.41
N LEU A 73 -2.78 -3.10 -2.09
CA LEU A 73 -1.76 -3.68 -1.20
C LEU A 73 -1.47 -5.14 -1.54
N PHE A 74 -2.49 -5.89 -1.95
CA PHE A 74 -2.33 -7.27 -2.39
C PHE A 74 -1.43 -7.37 -3.62
N GLY A 75 -1.64 -6.51 -4.64
CA GLY A 75 -0.78 -6.45 -5.83
C GLY A 75 0.68 -6.17 -5.46
N ALA A 76 0.91 -5.16 -4.64
CA ALA A 76 2.24 -4.79 -4.15
C ALA A 76 2.92 -5.91 -3.35
N PHE A 77 2.18 -6.58 -2.47
CA PHE A 77 2.69 -7.73 -1.71
C PHE A 77 3.09 -8.89 -2.64
N VAL A 78 2.24 -9.21 -3.62
CA VAL A 78 2.53 -10.24 -4.62
C VAL A 78 3.76 -9.88 -5.46
N ALA A 79 3.90 -8.62 -5.88
CA ALA A 79 5.05 -8.17 -6.66
C ALA A 79 6.38 -8.30 -5.88
N LEU A 80 6.39 -7.91 -4.61
CA LEU A 80 7.55 -8.10 -3.73
C LEU A 80 7.88 -9.57 -3.52
N LEU A 81 6.85 -10.41 -3.30
CA LEU A 81 7.00 -11.85 -3.12
C LEU A 81 7.55 -12.53 -4.37
N MET A 82 7.05 -12.18 -5.56
CA MET A 82 7.53 -12.69 -6.84
C MET A 82 9.00 -12.33 -7.12
N ARG A 83 9.45 -11.17 -6.62
CA ARG A 83 10.86 -10.76 -6.69
C ARG A 83 11.73 -11.27 -5.53
N GLY A 84 11.15 -11.98 -4.57
CA GLY A 84 11.87 -12.47 -3.38
C GLY A 84 12.41 -11.35 -2.49
N MET A 85 11.80 -10.15 -2.55
CA MET A 85 12.20 -9.00 -1.77
C MET A 85 11.56 -9.03 -0.38
N GLN A 86 12.30 -8.59 0.63
CA GLN A 86 11.74 -8.42 1.98
C GLN A 86 10.94 -7.11 2.07
N ILE A 87 9.94 -7.10 2.94
CA ILE A 87 9.21 -5.88 3.27
C ILE A 87 10.08 -5.05 4.19
N ASP A 88 10.71 -4.03 3.63
CA ASP A 88 11.52 -3.06 4.35
C ASP A 88 10.79 -1.72 4.52
N VAL A 89 11.48 -0.73 5.09
CA VAL A 89 10.91 0.62 5.31
C VAL A 89 10.53 1.30 3.98
N TYR A 90 11.26 1.05 2.89
CA TYR A 90 10.94 1.62 1.58
C TYR A 90 9.67 0.98 0.99
N SER A 91 9.49 -0.33 1.17
CA SER A 91 8.23 -1.00 0.81
C SER A 91 7.07 -0.44 1.64
N GLN A 92 7.26 -0.17 2.93
CA GLN A 92 6.23 0.43 3.78
C GLN A 92 5.81 1.83 3.31
N ILE A 93 6.76 2.68 2.92
CA ILE A 93 6.47 3.98 2.31
C ILE A 93 5.69 3.77 0.99
N GLY A 94 6.08 2.78 0.18
CA GLY A 94 5.37 2.35 -1.02
C GLY A 94 3.91 2.00 -0.76
N PHE A 95 3.62 1.20 0.26
CA PHE A 95 2.26 0.85 0.65
C PHE A 95 1.42 2.08 1.00
N VAL A 96 1.98 3.04 1.75
CA VAL A 96 1.26 4.29 2.08
C VAL A 96 0.96 5.11 0.83
N MET A 97 1.90 5.20 -0.12
CA MET A 97 1.65 5.88 -1.40
C MET A 97 0.56 5.19 -2.22
N LEU A 98 0.53 3.85 -2.22
CA LEU A 98 -0.49 3.07 -2.92
C LEU A 98 -1.90 3.29 -2.37
N ILE A 99 -2.05 3.51 -1.06
CA ILE A 99 -3.37 3.88 -0.49
C ILE A 99 -3.91 5.11 -1.22
N GLY A 100 -3.10 6.17 -1.35
CA GLY A 100 -3.50 7.41 -2.01
C GLY A 100 -3.74 7.24 -3.51
N LEU A 101 -2.89 6.49 -4.21
CA LEU A 101 -3.02 6.25 -5.64
C LEU A 101 -4.26 5.42 -5.97
N ALA A 102 -4.53 4.37 -5.19
CA ALA A 102 -5.72 3.55 -5.32
C ALA A 102 -6.98 4.33 -4.97
N ALA A 103 -6.95 5.09 -3.87
CA ALA A 103 -8.06 5.95 -3.46
C ALA A 103 -8.40 6.96 -4.56
N LYS A 104 -7.43 7.65 -5.16
CA LYS A 104 -7.68 8.59 -6.26
C LYS A 104 -8.49 7.97 -7.40
N ASN A 105 -8.13 6.76 -7.82
CA ASN A 105 -8.83 6.07 -8.91
C ASN A 105 -10.24 5.63 -8.50
N ALA A 106 -10.39 5.10 -7.28
CA ALA A 106 -11.68 4.68 -6.76
C ALA A 106 -12.64 5.87 -6.54
N ILE A 107 -12.14 6.98 -5.99
CA ILE A 107 -12.88 8.22 -5.77
C ILE A 107 -13.54 8.70 -7.06
N LEU A 108 -12.78 8.75 -8.15
CA LEU A 108 -13.27 9.25 -9.43
C LEU A 108 -14.42 8.42 -10.00
N ILE A 109 -14.44 7.11 -9.76
CA ILE A 109 -15.53 6.23 -10.20
C ILE A 109 -16.75 6.42 -9.29
N VAL A 110 -16.55 6.38 -7.98
CA VAL A 110 -17.62 6.47 -6.98
C VAL A 110 -18.33 7.82 -7.07
N GLU A 111 -17.59 8.91 -7.28
CA GLU A 111 -18.16 10.26 -7.46
C GLU A 111 -19.01 10.37 -8.72
N PHE A 112 -18.53 9.86 -9.86
CA PHE A 112 -19.31 9.86 -11.10
C PHE A 112 -20.56 8.97 -10.99
N ALA A 113 -20.44 7.81 -10.35
CA ALA A 113 -21.57 6.91 -10.12
C ALA A 113 -22.62 7.57 -9.21
N ARG A 114 -22.19 8.26 -8.15
CA ARG A 114 -23.09 9.02 -7.27
C ARG A 114 -23.84 10.10 -8.05
N ARG A 115 -23.13 10.90 -8.84
CA ARG A 115 -23.74 11.96 -9.65
C ARG A 115 -24.78 11.40 -10.63
N ARG A 116 -24.49 10.27 -11.29
CA ARG A 116 -25.46 9.62 -12.18
C ARG A 116 -26.68 9.06 -11.47
N ARG A 117 -26.50 8.58 -10.24
CA ARG A 117 -27.60 8.17 -9.39
C ARG A 117 -28.48 9.35 -8.97
N GLU A 118 -27.88 10.51 -8.69
CA GLU A 118 -28.61 11.76 -8.43
C GLU A 118 -29.36 12.27 -9.67
N GLU A 119 -28.83 11.99 -10.88
CA GLU A 119 -29.49 12.24 -12.16
C GLU A 119 -30.62 11.22 -12.48
N GLY A 120 -30.89 10.26 -11.58
CA GLY A 120 -32.03 9.35 -11.65
C GLY A 120 -31.74 7.95 -12.20
N LEU A 121 -30.48 7.61 -12.51
CA LEU A 121 -30.12 6.26 -12.97
C LEU A 121 -30.20 5.23 -11.85
N SER A 122 -30.46 3.97 -12.23
CA SER A 122 -30.35 2.84 -11.30
C SER A 122 -28.90 2.68 -10.80
N ILE A 123 -28.71 2.01 -9.65
CA ILE A 123 -27.39 1.82 -9.04
C ILE A 123 -26.42 1.14 -10.00
N VAL A 124 -26.90 0.12 -10.73
CA VAL A 124 -26.08 -0.67 -11.64
C VAL A 124 -25.74 0.15 -12.88
N ASP A 125 -26.71 0.86 -13.46
CA ASP A 125 -26.49 1.66 -14.66
C ASP A 125 -25.53 2.83 -14.38
N ALA A 126 -25.71 3.50 -13.24
CA ALA A 126 -24.83 4.57 -12.79
C ALA A 126 -23.38 4.09 -12.60
N ALA A 127 -23.18 2.91 -12.00
CA ALA A 127 -21.85 2.32 -11.82
C ALA A 127 -21.21 1.92 -13.17
N MET A 128 -21.98 1.31 -14.07
CA MET A 128 -21.52 0.92 -15.39
C MET A 128 -21.12 2.11 -16.25
N GLU A 129 -21.90 3.19 -16.21
CA GLU A 129 -21.61 4.39 -16.98
C GLU A 129 -20.40 5.15 -16.43
N ALA A 130 -20.30 5.27 -15.10
CA ALA A 130 -19.11 5.83 -14.45
C ALA A 130 -17.84 5.05 -14.80
N ALA A 131 -17.90 3.72 -14.77
CA ALA A 131 -16.78 2.86 -15.16
C ALA A 131 -16.35 3.10 -16.61
N ARG A 132 -17.31 3.15 -17.56
CA ARG A 132 -17.01 3.39 -18.99
C ARG A 132 -16.36 4.75 -19.23
N LEU A 133 -16.88 5.81 -18.61
CA LEU A 133 -16.36 7.17 -18.79
C LEU A 133 -14.96 7.34 -18.18
N ARG A 134 -14.71 6.69 -17.03
CA ARG A 134 -13.44 6.82 -16.30
C ARG A 134 -12.35 5.85 -16.74
N LEU A 135 -12.70 4.78 -17.46
CA LEU A 135 -11.75 3.75 -17.89
C LEU A 135 -10.54 4.33 -18.64
N ARG A 136 -10.78 5.17 -19.66
CA ARG A 136 -9.69 5.77 -20.47
C ARG A 136 -8.76 6.65 -19.62
N PRO A 137 -9.26 7.64 -18.86
CA PRO A 137 -8.42 8.44 -17.97
C PRO A 137 -7.65 7.62 -16.92
N ILE A 138 -8.29 6.61 -16.31
CA ILE A 138 -7.65 5.77 -15.29
C ILE A 138 -6.50 4.98 -15.91
N LEU A 139 -6.73 4.31 -17.04
CA LEU A 139 -5.69 3.57 -17.75
C LEU A 139 -4.51 4.48 -18.16
N MET A 140 -4.79 5.70 -18.64
CA MET A 140 -3.73 6.65 -18.99
C MET A 140 -2.83 6.95 -17.77
N THR A 141 -3.43 7.25 -16.62
CA THR A 141 -2.65 7.55 -15.41
C THR A 141 -1.92 6.34 -14.85
N ALA A 142 -2.55 5.16 -14.93
CA ALA A 142 -1.94 3.91 -14.48
C ALA A 142 -0.74 3.54 -15.35
N PHE A 143 -0.87 3.58 -16.68
CA PHE A 143 0.25 3.30 -17.58
C PHE A 143 1.38 4.32 -17.44
N ALA A 144 1.06 5.61 -17.33
CA ALA A 144 2.08 6.64 -17.11
C ALA A 144 2.86 6.38 -15.80
N PHE A 145 2.16 5.99 -14.73
CA PHE A 145 2.79 5.67 -13.45
C PHE A 145 3.64 4.40 -13.55
N ILE A 146 3.08 3.31 -14.08
CA ILE A 146 3.76 2.01 -14.26
C ILE A 146 5.04 2.18 -15.08
N LEU A 147 4.97 2.88 -16.22
CA LEU A 147 6.14 3.13 -17.06
C LEU A 147 7.14 4.08 -16.39
N GLY A 148 6.68 5.03 -15.58
CA GLY A 148 7.52 5.94 -14.81
C GLY A 148 8.30 5.27 -13.67
N VAL A 149 7.74 4.22 -13.05
CA VAL A 149 8.40 3.48 -11.96
C VAL A 149 9.22 2.29 -12.46
N LEU A 150 9.03 1.89 -13.72
CA LEU A 150 9.76 0.79 -14.37
C LEU A 150 11.29 0.94 -14.27
N PRO A 151 11.90 2.13 -14.49
CA PRO A 151 13.35 2.32 -14.31
C PRO A 151 13.83 2.12 -12.88
N LEU A 152 12.99 2.39 -11.87
CA LEU A 152 13.34 2.19 -10.46
C LEU A 152 13.46 0.69 -10.14
N MET A 153 12.59 -0.13 -10.73
CA MET A 153 12.62 -1.59 -10.57
C MET A 153 13.88 -2.23 -11.13
N PHE A 154 14.46 -1.70 -12.20
CA PHE A 154 15.67 -2.23 -12.84
C PHE A 154 16.92 -1.40 -12.56
N SER A 155 16.84 -0.48 -11.60
CA SER A 155 17.94 0.42 -11.31
C SER A 155 19.18 -0.33 -10.81
N THR A 156 20.35 0.06 -11.31
CA THR A 156 21.66 -0.46 -10.88
C THR A 156 22.50 0.65 -10.25
N GLY A 157 23.61 0.29 -9.59
CA GLY A 157 24.54 1.23 -8.97
C GLY A 157 24.19 1.63 -7.52
N ALA A 158 24.74 2.75 -7.06
CA ALA A 158 24.59 3.21 -5.68
C ALA A 158 23.11 3.51 -5.34
N GLY A 159 22.63 2.96 -4.22
CA GLY A 159 21.25 3.11 -3.77
C GLY A 159 20.21 2.29 -4.57
N ALA A 160 20.66 1.34 -5.42
CA ALA A 160 19.77 0.51 -6.21
C ALA A 160 18.76 -0.28 -5.35
N ALA A 161 19.19 -0.85 -4.23
CA ALA A 161 18.31 -1.64 -3.34
C ALA A 161 17.08 -0.83 -2.87
N SER A 162 17.28 0.41 -2.43
CA SER A 162 16.20 1.31 -2.00
C SER A 162 15.25 1.65 -3.14
N ARG A 163 15.78 1.95 -4.33
CA ARG A 163 14.99 2.27 -5.53
C ARG A 163 14.20 1.06 -6.01
N GLN A 164 14.80 -0.11 -6.00
CA GLN A 164 14.15 -1.36 -6.37
C GLN A 164 13.05 -1.74 -5.38
N SER A 165 13.25 -1.54 -4.07
CA SER A 165 12.24 -1.85 -3.05
C SER A 165 10.99 -0.98 -3.25
N ILE A 166 11.16 0.35 -3.26
CA ILE A 166 10.02 1.25 -3.44
C ILE A 166 9.37 1.08 -4.83
N GLY A 167 10.18 0.94 -5.89
CA GLY A 167 9.72 0.77 -7.26
C GLY A 167 8.94 -0.51 -7.49
N THR A 168 9.40 -1.64 -6.92
CA THR A 168 8.69 -2.93 -7.00
C THR A 168 7.38 -2.86 -6.24
N THR A 169 7.38 -2.21 -5.08
CA THR A 169 6.17 -2.08 -4.26
C THR A 169 5.09 -1.31 -4.99
N VAL A 170 5.42 -0.12 -5.54
CA VAL A 170 4.41 0.72 -6.20
C VAL A 170 4.00 0.21 -7.59
N PHE A 171 4.81 -0.63 -8.22
CA PHE A 171 4.48 -1.23 -9.51
C PHE A 171 3.42 -2.32 -9.42
N GLY A 172 3.44 -3.11 -8.34
CA GLY A 172 2.48 -4.19 -8.08
C GLY A 172 1.11 -3.66 -7.66
#